data_AF-A0AAP4BTP2-F1
#
_entry.id   AF-A0AAP4BTP2-F1
#
_cell.length_a   1.000
_cell.length_b   1.000
_cell.length_c   1.000
_cell.angle_alpha   90.00
_cell.angle_beta   90.00
_cell.angle_gamma   90.00
#
_symmetry.space_group_name_H-M   'P 1'
#
loop_
_entity.id
_entity.type
_entity.pdbx_description
1 polymer ?
#
loop_
_entity_poly.entity_id
_entity_poly.type
_entity_poly.pdbx_seq_one_letter_code
_entity_poly.pdbx_strand_id
1 'polypeptide(L)'
;MTDRYKEMGLEMLPNKHYAAWSHEPRAGIVWVYRTSGKVIPVLSDQEKILLCADGDVDASDFDWELGGVLQDLINDCADNDLTVPEALAVIREKWGQPDIEIPVADVNDASPELRAVLGT
;
A
#
# COMPACT_ATOMS: atom_id res chain seq x y z
N MET A 1 3.30 2.25 37.58
CA MET A 1 3.16 3.55 36.88
C MET A 1 1.90 3.46 36.07
N THR A 2 0.86 4.21 36.42
CA THR A 2 -0.36 4.31 35.61
C THR A 2 -0.07 5.09 34.33
N ASP A 3 -0.63 4.63 33.23
CA ASP A 3 -0.44 5.20 31.91
C ASP A 3 -1.24 6.51 31.82
N ARG A 4 -0.54 7.64 31.90
CA ARG A 4 -1.12 8.99 31.91
C ARG A 4 -2.04 9.27 30.71
N TYR A 5 -1.87 8.55 29.60
CA TYR A 5 -2.72 8.71 28.42
C TYR A 5 -4.13 8.14 28.64
N LYS A 6 -4.25 7.04 29.40
CA LYS A 6 -5.54 6.48 29.81
C LYS A 6 -6.29 7.39 30.77
N GLU A 7 -5.59 7.94 31.77
CA GLU A 7 -6.20 8.82 32.77
C GLU A 7 -6.74 10.14 32.18
N MET A 8 -6.15 10.61 31.08
CA MET A 8 -6.59 11.81 30.37
C MET A 8 -7.63 11.55 29.27
N GLY A 9 -8.07 10.30 29.08
CA GLY A 9 -8.98 9.95 27.98
C GLY A 9 -8.40 10.15 26.58
N LEU A 10 -7.07 10.23 26.45
CA LEU A 10 -6.34 10.31 25.18
C LEU A 10 -5.84 8.93 24.74
N GLU A 11 -6.59 7.87 25.04
CA GLU A 11 -6.28 6.56 24.49
C GLU A 11 -6.31 6.69 22.97
N MET A 12 -5.18 6.46 22.31
CA MET A 12 -5.17 6.40 20.85
C MET A 12 -6.11 5.27 20.46
N LEU A 13 -7.18 5.62 19.73
CA LEU A 13 -8.02 4.62 19.11
C LEU A 13 -7.11 3.74 18.24
N PRO A 14 -7.29 2.41 18.26
CA PRO A 14 -6.51 1.53 17.42
C PRO A 14 -6.67 2.01 15.97
N ASN A 15 -5.54 2.41 15.38
CA ASN A 15 -5.53 2.92 14.03
C ASN A 15 -5.78 1.74 13.10
N LYS A 16 -6.86 1.80 12.31
CA LYS A 16 -7.38 0.62 11.58
C LYS A 16 -6.58 0.25 10.34
N HIS A 17 -5.51 0.99 10.04
CA HIS A 17 -4.71 0.77 8.84
C HIS A 17 -4.13 -0.64 8.74
N TYR A 18 -4.00 -1.10 7.49
CA TYR A 18 -3.14 -2.21 7.13
C TYR A 18 -1.70 -1.95 7.56
N ALA A 19 -0.92 -3.01 7.69
CA ALA A 19 0.50 -2.88 7.92
C ALA A 19 1.17 -2.24 6.68
N ALA A 20 2.15 -1.38 6.92
CA ALA A 20 3.01 -0.85 5.85
C ALA A 20 4.28 -1.70 5.65
N TRP A 21 4.59 -2.58 6.60
CA TRP A 21 5.88 -3.28 6.69
C TRP A 21 5.84 -4.48 7.65
N SER A 22 6.79 -5.41 7.53
CA SER A 22 7.03 -6.49 8.50
C SER A 22 8.51 -6.74 8.79
N HIS A 23 8.81 -7.19 10.03
CA HIS A 23 10.17 -7.60 10.44
C HIS A 23 10.67 -8.86 9.72
N GLU A 24 9.76 -9.69 9.24
CA GLU A 24 10.07 -10.90 8.48
C GLU A 24 9.81 -10.63 6.99
N PRO A 25 10.58 -11.23 6.07
CA PRO A 25 10.28 -11.14 4.64
C PRO A 25 8.89 -11.69 4.34
N ARG A 26 8.09 -10.95 3.56
CA ARG A 26 6.73 -11.37 3.19
C ARG A 26 6.58 -11.37 1.68
N ALA A 27 6.47 -12.56 1.10
CA ALA A 27 6.14 -12.70 -0.31
C ALA A 27 4.78 -12.08 -0.60
N GLY A 28 4.64 -11.51 -1.79
CA GLY A 28 3.44 -10.79 -2.14
C GLY A 28 3.41 -10.38 -3.60
N ILE A 29 2.69 -9.30 -3.84
CA ILE A 29 2.40 -8.79 -5.16
C ILE A 29 2.51 -7.28 -5.18
N VAL A 30 2.98 -6.78 -6.31
CA VAL A 30 2.97 -5.36 -6.64
C VAL A 30 2.08 -5.16 -7.85
N TRP A 31 1.09 -4.29 -7.69
CA TRP A 31 0.26 -3.78 -8.76
C TRP A 31 0.79 -2.42 -9.19
N VAL A 32 1.10 -2.25 -10.45
CA VAL A 32 1.53 -0.96 -11.00
C VAL A 32 0.44 -0.42 -11.89
N TYR A 33 -0.11 0.74 -11.50
CA TYR A 33 -0.99 1.54 -12.33
C TYR A 33 -0.15 2.61 -13.05
N ARG A 34 -0.26 2.69 -14.37
CA ARG A 34 0.40 3.71 -15.19
C ARG A 34 -0.55 4.87 -15.41
N THR A 35 -0.03 6.07 -15.19
CA THR A 35 -0.72 7.32 -15.52
C THR A 35 0.06 8.01 -16.65
N SER A 36 -0.18 9.30 -16.90
CA SER A 36 0.45 10.02 -18.02
C SER A 36 1.95 10.27 -17.77
N GLY A 37 2.77 9.26 -18.07
CA GLY A 37 4.23 9.29 -17.90
C GLY A 37 4.71 9.02 -16.47
N LYS A 38 3.82 8.55 -15.59
CA LYS A 38 4.09 8.25 -14.19
C LYS A 38 3.48 6.92 -13.78
N VAL A 39 3.80 6.46 -12.57
CA VAL A 39 3.37 5.18 -12.03
C VAL A 39 2.87 5.31 -10.59
N ILE A 40 2.04 4.36 -10.19
CA ILE A 40 1.51 4.20 -8.84
C ILE A 40 1.64 2.71 -8.47
N PRO A 41 2.70 2.31 -7.76
CA PRO A 41 2.82 0.96 -7.23
C PRO A 41 1.96 0.78 -5.95
N VAL A 42 1.25 -0.33 -5.90
CA VAL A 42 0.47 -0.80 -4.74
C VAL A 42 1.05 -2.13 -4.29
N LEU A 43 1.55 -2.19 -3.07
CA LEU A 43 2.22 -3.34 -2.50
C LEU A 43 1.25 -4.09 -1.61
N SER A 44 1.22 -5.42 -1.73
CA SER A 44 0.45 -6.24 -0.81
C SER A 44 1.04 -7.62 -0.60
N ASP A 45 1.07 -8.08 0.64
CA ASP A 45 1.31 -9.49 0.98
C ASP A 45 0.02 -10.34 0.89
N GLN A 46 -1.10 -9.73 0.50
CA GLN A 46 -2.45 -10.30 0.42
C GLN A 46 -3.06 -10.74 1.78
N GLU A 47 -2.42 -10.43 2.90
CA GLU A 47 -2.89 -10.81 4.24
C GLU A 47 -3.02 -9.59 5.16
N LYS A 48 -1.94 -8.83 5.34
CA LYS A 48 -1.82 -7.77 6.34
C LYS A 48 -1.25 -6.47 5.80
N ILE A 49 -0.37 -6.55 4.81
CA ILE A 49 0.28 -5.41 4.19
C ILE A 49 -0.53 -4.97 2.98
N LEU A 50 -0.88 -3.69 2.95
CA LEU A 50 -1.48 -3.03 1.81
C LEU A 50 -1.22 -1.54 1.87
N LEU A 51 -0.47 -1.02 0.90
CA LEU A 51 -0.17 0.41 0.79
C LEU A 51 0.15 0.81 -0.65
N CYS A 52 0.02 2.10 -0.93
CA CYS A 52 0.64 2.73 -2.08
C CYS A 52 2.10 3.07 -1.74
N ALA A 53 3.07 2.57 -2.52
CA ALA A 53 4.49 2.65 -2.15
C ALA A 53 5.24 3.71 -2.95
N ASP A 54 5.23 4.94 -2.46
CA ASP A 54 6.01 6.04 -3.03
C ASP A 54 7.53 5.87 -2.90
N GLY A 55 7.99 5.10 -1.90
CA GLY A 55 9.42 4.86 -1.63
C GLY A 55 10.13 3.87 -2.55
N ASP A 56 9.38 3.08 -3.33
CA ASP A 56 9.95 2.02 -4.18
C ASP A 56 10.20 2.45 -5.65
N VAL A 57 9.87 3.69 -5.97
CA VAL A 57 10.12 4.31 -7.28
C VAL A 57 10.76 5.68 -7.10
N ASP A 58 11.39 6.21 -8.14
CA ASP A 58 11.92 7.57 -8.09
C ASP A 58 10.77 8.57 -7.93
N ALA A 59 10.96 9.57 -7.07
CA ALA A 59 9.92 10.55 -6.73
C ALA A 59 9.40 11.34 -7.95
N SER A 60 10.19 11.45 -9.03
CA SER A 60 9.76 12.05 -10.30
C SER A 60 8.76 11.20 -11.06
N ASP A 61 8.84 9.89 -10.89
CA ASP A 61 8.08 8.89 -11.64
C ASP A 61 6.79 8.53 -10.91
N PHE A 62 6.71 8.80 -9.61
CA PHE A 62 5.49 8.64 -8.83
C PHE A 62 4.44 9.70 -9.15
N ASP A 63 3.20 9.26 -9.36
CA ASP A 63 2.04 10.14 -9.47
C ASP A 63 1.51 10.52 -8.08
N TRP A 64 2.02 11.61 -7.52
CA TRP A 64 1.65 12.09 -6.18
C TRP A 64 0.16 12.40 -6.00
N GLU A 65 -0.50 12.91 -7.05
CA GLU A 65 -1.93 13.28 -6.95
C GLU A 65 -2.78 12.02 -6.92
N LEU A 66 -2.64 11.17 -7.93
CA LEU A 66 -3.44 9.95 -8.04
C LEU A 66 -3.01 8.88 -7.02
N GLY A 67 -1.74 8.80 -6.67
CA GLY A 67 -1.24 7.95 -5.59
C GLY A 67 -1.83 8.32 -4.24
N GLY A 68 -1.99 9.61 -3.96
CA GLY A 68 -2.71 10.09 -2.77
C GLY A 68 -4.18 9.63 -2.74
N VAL A 69 -4.88 9.78 -3.88
CA VAL A 69 -6.27 9.30 -4.01
C VAL A 69 -6.38 7.79 -3.80
N LEU A 70 -5.42 7.01 -4.31
CA LEU A 70 -5.40 5.56 -4.11
C LEU A 70 -5.11 5.20 -2.65
N GLN A 71 -4.15 5.88 -2.01
CA GLN A 71 -3.85 5.68 -0.59
C GLN A 71 -5.04 6.05 0.31
N ASP A 72 -5.78 7.11 -0.02
CA ASP A 72 -7.01 7.46 0.68
C ASP A 72 -8.08 6.36 0.53
N LEU A 73 -8.21 5.76 -0.65
CA LEU A 73 -9.10 4.61 -0.84
C LEU A 73 -8.68 3.40 0.01
N ILE A 74 -7.38 3.12 0.13
CA ILE A 74 -6.86 2.06 1.00
C ILE A 74 -7.21 2.36 2.46
N ASN A 75 -7.04 3.61 2.90
CA ASN A 75 -7.40 4.04 4.26
C ASN A 75 -8.90 3.91 4.51
N ASP A 76 -9.75 4.31 3.55
CA ASP A 76 -11.20 4.14 3.63
C ASP A 76 -11.58 2.66 3.78
N CYS A 77 -10.93 1.75 3.04
CA CYS A 77 -11.17 0.31 3.16
C CYS A 77 -10.83 -0.20 4.57
N ALA A 78 -9.70 0.27 5.11
CA ALA A 78 -9.26 -0.07 6.46
C ALA A 78 -10.23 0.46 7.54
N ASP A 79 -10.72 1.69 7.39
CA ASP A 79 -11.69 2.30 8.31
C ASP A 79 -13.03 1.55 8.33
N ASN A 80 -13.41 0.96 7.20
CA ASN A 80 -14.57 0.09 7.03
C ASN A 80 -14.31 -1.40 7.38
N ASP A 81 -13.19 -1.69 8.04
CA ASP A 81 -12.81 -3.03 8.52
C ASP A 81 -12.72 -4.10 7.41
N LEU A 82 -12.41 -3.68 6.17
CA LEU A 82 -12.18 -4.62 5.08
C LEU A 82 -10.85 -5.35 5.28
N THR A 83 -10.81 -6.64 4.95
CA THR A 83 -9.57 -7.40 4.84
C THR A 83 -8.75 -6.95 3.63
N VAL A 84 -7.45 -7.26 3.59
CA VAL A 84 -6.60 -6.94 2.44
C VAL A 84 -7.17 -7.49 1.12
N PRO A 85 -7.63 -8.76 1.01
CA PRO A 85 -8.24 -9.25 -0.22
C PRO A 85 -9.51 -8.48 -0.64
N GLU A 86 -10.34 -8.06 0.31
CA GLU A 86 -11.53 -7.25 0.03
C GLU A 86 -11.15 -5.85 -0.47
N ALA A 87 -10.17 -5.21 0.16
CA ALA A 87 -9.65 -3.92 -0.30
C ALA A 87 -9.03 -4.01 -1.70
N LEU A 88 -8.27 -5.07 -2.00
CA LEU A 88 -7.74 -5.32 -3.35
C LEU A 88 -8.86 -5.48 -4.39
N ALA A 89 -9.98 -6.12 -4.03
CA ALA A 89 -11.15 -6.19 -4.89
C ALA A 89 -11.79 -4.81 -5.12
N VAL A 90 -11.92 -3.98 -4.07
CA VAL A 90 -12.41 -2.60 -4.18
C VAL A 90 -11.51 -1.74 -5.06
N ILE A 91 -10.19 -1.85 -4.92
CA ILE A 91 -9.22 -1.15 -5.77
C ILE A 91 -9.43 -1.56 -7.22
N ARG A 92 -9.52 -2.87 -7.51
CA ARG A 92 -9.79 -3.37 -8.87
C ARG A 92 -11.13 -2.89 -9.44
N GLU A 93 -12.17 -2.79 -8.61
CA GLU A 93 -13.48 -2.29 -9.03
C GLU A 93 -13.41 -0.81 -9.44
N LYS A 94 -12.70 0.01 -8.66
CA LYS A 94 -12.64 1.48 -8.87
C LYS A 94 -11.57 1.92 -9.88
N TRP A 95 -10.42 1.27 -9.86
CA TRP A 95 -9.24 1.62 -10.66
C TRP A 95 -9.03 0.71 -11.87
N GLY A 96 -9.78 -0.39 -11.96
CA GLY A 96 -9.60 -1.39 -13.01
C GLY A 96 -8.44 -2.34 -12.72
N GLN A 97 -8.06 -3.10 -13.75
CA GLN A 97 -6.91 -3.99 -13.68
C GLN A 97 -5.61 -3.18 -13.65
N PRO A 98 -4.61 -3.59 -12.86
CA PRO A 98 -3.29 -2.97 -12.92
C PRO A 98 -2.67 -3.20 -14.30
N ASP A 99 -1.88 -2.23 -14.78
CA ASP A 99 -1.15 -2.35 -16.05
C ASP A 99 -0.07 -3.43 -15.97
N ILE A 100 0.49 -3.63 -14.78
CA ILE A 100 1.50 -4.64 -14.50
C ILE A 100 1.22 -5.26 -13.14
N GLU A 101 1.32 -6.58 -13.08
CA GLU A 101 1.25 -7.35 -11.84
C GLU A 101 2.57 -8.13 -11.67
N ILE A 102 3.28 -7.86 -10.58
CA ILE A 102 4.63 -8.41 -10.34
C ILE A 102 4.60 -9.22 -9.04
N PRO A 103 4.90 -10.53 -9.07
CA PRO A 103 5.14 -11.28 -7.86
C PRO A 103 6.50 -10.87 -7.26
N VAL A 104 6.54 -10.60 -5.97
CA VAL A 104 7.77 -10.23 -5.24
C VAL A 104 8.04 -11.21 -4.10
N ALA A 105 9.32 -11.51 -3.88
CA ALA A 105 9.74 -12.40 -2.80
C ALA A 105 9.61 -11.74 -1.43
N ASP A 106 9.74 -10.41 -1.37
CA ASP A 106 9.55 -9.61 -0.17
C ASP A 106 8.92 -8.25 -0.53
N VAL A 107 7.71 -7.97 -0.03
CA VAL A 107 7.05 -6.67 -0.21
C VAL A 107 7.73 -5.56 0.58
N ASN A 108 8.60 -5.87 1.55
CA ASN A 108 9.35 -4.84 2.26
C ASN A 108 10.45 -4.19 1.39
N ASP A 109 10.85 -4.83 0.29
CA ASP A 109 11.90 -4.37 -0.63
C ASP A 109 11.55 -4.76 -2.07
N ALA A 110 10.51 -4.13 -2.63
CA ALA A 110 10.04 -4.39 -3.98
C ALA A 110 10.74 -3.55 -5.06
N SER A 111 11.58 -2.60 -4.62
CA SER A 111 12.34 -1.68 -5.47
C SER A 111 13.11 -2.36 -6.62
N PRO A 112 13.85 -3.48 -6.41
CA PRO A 112 14.61 -4.12 -7.48
C PRO A 112 13.74 -4.64 -8.63
N GLU A 113 12.65 -5.34 -8.29
CA GLU A 113 11.69 -5.88 -9.24
C GLU A 113 10.94 -4.77 -9.98
N LEU A 114 10.56 -3.70 -9.27
CA LEU A 114 9.92 -2.52 -9.86
C LEU A 114 10.82 -1.85 -10.88
N ARG A 115 12.07 -1.53 -10.52
CA ARG A 115 13.04 -0.92 -11.44
C ARG A 115 13.29 -1.78 -12.68
N ALA A 116 13.45 -3.09 -12.50
CA ALA A 116 13.65 -4.01 -13.61
C ALA A 116 12.50 -4.00 -14.62
N VAL A 117 11.26 -3.86 -14.15
CA VAL A 117 10.06 -3.85 -15.00
C VAL A 117 9.78 -2.47 -15.59
N LEU A 118 10.09 -1.39 -14.87
CA LEU A 118 9.91 -0.02 -15.35
C LEU A 118 11.03 0.41 -16.31
N GLY A 119 12.18 -0.26 -16.30
CA GLY A 119 13.31 0.05 -17.17
C GLY A 119 14.10 1.27 -16.71
N THR A 120 14.12 1.52 -15.40
CA THR A 120 14.73 2.66 -14.71
C THR A 120 15.89 2.23 -13.84
#